data_AF-A0A1U7INK5-F1
#
_entry.id   AF-A0A1U7INK5-F1
#
_cell.length_a   1.000
_cell.length_b   1.000
_cell.length_c   1.000
_cell.angle_alpha   90.00
_cell.angle_beta   90.00
_cell.angle_gamma   90.00
#
_symmetry.space_group_name_H-M   'P 1'
#
loop_
_entity.id
_entity.type
_entity.pdbx_description
1 polymer ?
#
loop_
_entity_poly.entity_id
_entity_poly.type
_entity_poly.pdbx_seq_one_letter_code
_entity_poly.pdbx_strand_id
1 'polypeptide(L)'
;MSNCPRCQQPIKPEAITCPHCYLVLKAHGHPGIPLHRATGEAPLCDTCVYHADDTCNFPHRPMAKECTLYQDISAPKMEVKPQPNQSFQFWFQRNLLWVMLLILLLISFLITLL
;
A
#
# COMPACT_ATOMS: atom_id res chain seq x y z
N MET A 1 -0.21 11.45 3.00
CA MET A 1 -0.64 11.75 4.38
C MET A 1 -2.06 11.24 4.52
N SER A 2 -2.36 10.46 5.56
CA SER A 2 -3.71 9.97 5.84
C SER A 2 -4.26 10.69 7.07
N ASN A 3 -5.58 10.93 7.11
CA ASN A 3 -6.24 11.56 8.26
C ASN A 3 -6.77 10.49 9.22
N CYS A 4 -6.85 10.82 10.51
CA CYS A 4 -7.43 9.95 11.51
C CYS A 4 -8.94 9.73 11.24
N PRO A 5 -9.46 8.50 11.24
CA PRO A 5 -10.90 8.29 11.10
C PRO A 5 -11.71 8.82 12.29
N ARG A 6 -11.09 8.98 13.47
CA ARG A 6 -11.77 9.45 14.69
C ARG A 6 -11.68 10.96 14.90
N CYS A 7 -10.48 11.52 14.91
CA CYS A 7 -10.27 12.94 15.19
C CYS A 7 -9.95 13.79 13.96
N GLN A 8 -9.91 13.19 12.76
CA GLN A 8 -9.64 13.85 11.47
C GLN A 8 -8.29 14.58 11.37
N GLN A 9 -7.42 14.44 12.37
CA GLN A 9 -6.07 15.03 12.37
C GLN A 9 -5.15 14.30 11.37
N PRO A 10 -4.16 15.00 10.78
CA PRO A 10 -3.19 14.39 9.86
C PRO A 10 -2.26 13.43 10.60
N ILE A 11 -1.99 12.27 9.99
CA ILE A 11 -1.17 11.21 10.57
C ILE A 11 -0.13 10.72 9.55
N LYS A 12 1.05 10.36 10.07
CA LYS A 12 2.08 9.66 9.31
C LYS A 12 1.57 8.26 8.90
N PRO A 13 1.82 7.83 7.65
CA PRO A 13 1.33 6.53 7.17
C PRO A 13 1.91 5.34 7.97
N GLU A 14 3.02 5.50 8.68
CA GLU A 14 3.65 4.47 9.52
C GLU A 14 3.06 4.38 10.94
N ALA A 15 2.21 5.32 11.35
CA ALA A 15 1.72 5.39 12.72
C ALA A 15 0.84 4.17 13.08
N ILE A 16 1.21 3.48 14.15
CA ILE A 16 0.45 2.35 14.72
C ILE A 16 -0.74 2.87 15.52
N THR A 17 -0.56 3.99 16.22
CA THR A 17 -1.58 4.69 16.99
C THR A 17 -1.64 6.16 16.58
N CYS A 18 -2.83 6.77 16.65
CA CYS A 18 -2.98 8.21 16.43
C CYS A 18 -2.32 8.98 17.59
N PRO A 19 -1.42 9.94 17.32
CA PRO A 19 -0.76 10.71 18.38
C PRO A 19 -1.69 11.70 19.10
N HIS A 20 -2.88 11.97 18.56
CA HIS A 20 -3.82 12.95 19.09
C HIS A 20 -4.96 12.31 19.91
N CYS A 21 -5.48 11.17 19.46
CA CYS A 21 -6.62 10.50 20.11
C CYS A 21 -6.32 9.07 20.56
N TYR A 22 -5.07 8.61 20.41
CA TYR A 22 -4.59 7.28 20.81
C TYR A 22 -5.32 6.10 20.18
N LEU A 23 -6.13 6.34 19.14
CA LEU A 23 -6.78 5.29 18.38
C LEU A 23 -5.73 4.38 17.72
N VAL A 24 -5.85 3.07 17.89
CA VAL A 24 -5.05 2.08 17.17
C VAL A 24 -5.45 2.10 15.69
N LEU A 25 -4.52 2.32 14.76
CA LEU A 25 -4.78 2.48 13.32
C LEU A 25 -4.37 1.26 12.51
N LYS A 26 -3.42 0.48 13.02
CA LYS A 26 -2.87 -0.72 12.39
C LYS A 26 -2.89 -1.87 13.39
N ALA A 27 -2.83 -3.08 12.86
CA ALA A 27 -2.68 -4.26 13.69
C ALA A 27 -1.47 -4.11 14.63
N HIS A 28 -1.64 -4.56 15.88
CA HIS A 28 -0.62 -4.42 16.92
C HIS A 28 0.73 -4.96 16.43
N GLY A 29 1.75 -4.09 16.39
CA GLY A 29 3.13 -4.50 16.16
C GLY A 29 3.57 -4.71 14.69
N HIS A 30 2.71 -4.53 13.68
CA HIS A 30 3.13 -4.66 12.28
C HIS A 30 2.89 -3.40 11.44
N PRO A 31 3.95 -2.68 11.03
CA PRO A 31 3.80 -1.62 10.04
C PRO A 31 3.37 -2.25 8.71
N GLY A 32 2.20 -1.88 8.19
CA GLY A 32 1.76 -2.24 6.83
C GLY A 32 0.47 -3.04 6.73
N ILE A 33 -0.06 -3.58 7.84
CA ILE A 33 -1.34 -4.30 7.83
C ILE A 33 -2.45 -3.34 8.29
N PRO A 34 -3.43 -3.00 7.42
CA PRO A 34 -4.56 -2.17 7.82
C PRO A 34 -5.43 -2.92 8.82
N LEU A 35 -5.97 -2.18 9.79
CA LEU A 35 -6.98 -2.69 10.71
C LEU A 35 -8.34 -2.15 10.29
N HIS A 36 -9.18 -2.98 9.67
CA HIS A 36 -10.54 -2.60 9.32
C HIS A 36 -11.42 -2.65 10.56
N ARG A 37 -12.39 -1.72 10.63
CA ARG A 37 -13.37 -1.64 11.71
C ARG A 37 -14.77 -1.51 11.15
N ALA A 38 -15.72 -2.18 11.77
CA ALA A 38 -17.13 -2.02 11.50
C ALA A 38 -17.57 -0.58 11.78
N THR A 39 -18.32 0.01 10.86
CA THR A 39 -18.99 1.30 11.04
C THR A 39 -20.40 1.04 11.57
N GLY A 40 -20.52 0.77 12.87
CA GLY A 40 -21.81 0.56 13.53
C GLY A 40 -21.86 -0.71 14.38
N GLU A 41 -23.06 -1.29 14.50
CA GLU A 41 -23.28 -2.49 15.31
C GLU A 41 -23.03 -3.80 14.56
N ALA A 42 -23.23 -3.79 13.23
CA ALA A 42 -23.05 -4.96 12.39
C ALA A 42 -21.58 -5.41 12.35
N PRO A 43 -21.29 -6.72 12.45
CA PRO A 43 -19.94 -7.25 12.31
C PRO A 43 -19.44 -7.10 10.87
N LEU A 44 -18.11 -6.98 10.71
CA LEU A 44 -17.46 -6.94 9.39
C LEU A 44 -17.70 -8.23 8.58
N CYS A 45 -17.96 -9.35 9.25
CA CYS A 45 -18.16 -10.62 8.57
C CYS A 45 -19.39 -10.63 7.65
N ASP A 46 -20.42 -9.83 7.93
CA ASP A 46 -21.68 -9.80 7.16
C ASP A 46 -21.46 -9.37 5.70
N THR A 47 -20.45 -8.55 5.46
CA THR A 47 -20.11 -8.01 4.14
C THR A 47 -18.75 -8.50 3.62
N CYS A 48 -18.16 -9.53 4.25
CA CYS A 48 -16.83 -10.01 3.93
C CYS A 48 -16.83 -11.13 2.88
N VAL A 49 -16.03 -10.98 1.81
CA VAL A 49 -15.87 -12.00 0.75
C VAL A 49 -15.38 -13.33 1.31
N TYR A 50 -14.32 -13.32 2.12
CA TYR A 50 -13.78 -14.56 2.70
C TYR A 50 -14.74 -15.24 3.67
N HIS A 51 -15.65 -14.48 4.29
CA HIS A 51 -16.72 -15.05 5.09
C HIS A 51 -17.78 -15.70 4.20
N ALA A 52 -18.20 -15.04 3.11
CA ALA A 52 -19.16 -15.60 2.17
C ALA A 52 -18.66 -16.89 1.50
N ASP A 53 -17.37 -16.97 1.20
CA ASP A 53 -16.74 -18.14 0.57
C ASP A 53 -16.28 -19.22 1.58
N ASP A 54 -16.56 -19.05 2.88
CA ASP A 54 -16.11 -19.95 3.98
C ASP A 54 -14.58 -20.19 4.05
N THR A 55 -13.78 -19.31 3.45
CA THR A 55 -12.31 -19.40 3.44
C THR A 55 -11.63 -18.59 4.55
N CYS A 56 -12.39 -17.76 5.27
CA CYS A 56 -11.87 -16.93 6.35
C CYS A 56 -11.46 -17.76 7.58
N ASN A 57 -10.20 -17.63 7.99
CA ASN A 57 -9.65 -18.24 9.20
C ASN A 57 -9.41 -17.23 10.34
N PHE A 58 -9.95 -16.01 10.24
CA PHE A 58 -9.73 -14.98 11.25
C PHE A 58 -10.48 -15.34 12.55
N PRO A 59 -9.85 -15.19 13.72
CA PRO A 59 -10.52 -15.41 15.01
C PRO A 59 -11.69 -14.44 15.19
N HIS A 60 -12.69 -14.84 15.97
CA HIS A 60 -13.92 -14.07 16.23
C HIS A 60 -14.94 -14.00 15.08
N ARG A 61 -14.80 -14.80 14.01
CA ARG A 61 -15.91 -15.10 13.08
C ARG A 61 -17.08 -15.73 13.87
N PRO A 62 -18.35 -15.35 13.63
CA PRO A 62 -18.87 -14.36 12.68
C PRO A 62 -19.03 -12.94 13.25
N MET A 63 -18.63 -12.68 14.49
CA MET A 63 -18.93 -11.42 15.21
C MET A 63 -17.79 -10.40 15.20
N ALA A 64 -16.81 -10.53 14.29
CA ALA A 64 -15.62 -9.67 14.27
C ALA A 64 -15.99 -8.22 13.92
N LYS A 65 -15.77 -7.28 14.86
CA LYS A 65 -15.91 -5.83 14.64
C LYS A 65 -14.60 -5.17 14.17
N GLU A 66 -13.48 -5.85 14.36
CA GLU A 66 -12.17 -5.45 13.84
C GLU A 66 -11.54 -6.64 13.12
N CYS A 67 -10.98 -6.41 11.93
CA CYS A 67 -10.38 -7.49 11.13
C CYS A 67 -9.27 -6.97 10.22
N THR A 68 -8.17 -7.70 10.13
CA THR A 68 -7.05 -7.39 9.22
C THR A 68 -7.18 -8.05 7.85
N LEU A 69 -8.05 -9.06 7.74
CA LEU A 69 -8.35 -9.81 6.52
C LEU A 69 -9.67 -9.36 5.86
N TYR A 70 -10.33 -8.30 6.34
CA TYR A 70 -11.62 -7.89 5.81
C TYR A 70 -11.50 -7.44 4.34
N GLN A 71 -12.36 -8.00 3.50
CA GLN A 71 -12.51 -7.59 2.11
C GLN A 71 -14.01 -7.48 1.80
N ASP A 72 -14.47 -6.28 1.49
CA ASP A 72 -15.88 -6.01 1.22
C ASP A 72 -16.32 -6.65 -0.10
N ILE A 73 -17.47 -7.33 -0.10
CA ILE A 73 -18.08 -7.92 -1.29
C ILE A 73 -18.45 -6.84 -2.33
N SER A 74 -18.77 -5.64 -1.85
CA SER A 74 -19.19 -4.50 -2.67
C SER A 74 -18.01 -3.63 -3.12
N ALA A 75 -16.79 -3.88 -2.61
CA ALA A 75 -15.65 -3.06 -2.99
C ALA A 75 -15.34 -3.25 -4.48
N PRO A 76 -15.22 -2.16 -5.26
CA PRO A 76 -14.72 -2.27 -6.62
C PRO A 76 -13.34 -2.93 -6.54
N LYS A 77 -13.14 -4.01 -7.31
CA LYS A 77 -11.86 -4.69 -7.44
C LYS A 77 -10.85 -3.62 -7.83
N MET A 78 -9.99 -3.19 -6.91
CA MET A 78 -9.02 -2.14 -7.20
C MET A 78 -8.15 -2.71 -8.32
N GLU A 79 -8.36 -2.23 -9.54
CA GLU A 79 -7.42 -2.42 -10.62
C GLU A 79 -6.12 -1.85 -10.09
N VAL A 80 -5.16 -2.73 -9.82
CA VAL A 80 -3.79 -2.35 -9.53
C VAL A 80 -3.34 -1.58 -10.76
N LYS A 81 -3.47 -0.25 -10.72
CA LYS A 81 -3.04 0.61 -11.79
C LYS A 81 -1.55 0.29 -11.97
N PRO A 82 -1.12 -0.23 -13.14
CA PRO A 82 0.27 -0.59 -13.33
C PRO A 82 1.09 0.64 -12.99
N GLN A 83 1.92 0.55 -11.95
CA GLN A 83 2.82 1.64 -11.61
C GLN A 83 3.63 1.95 -12.87
N PRO A 84 3.67 3.21 -13.32
CA PRO A 84 4.48 3.56 -14.47
C PRO A 84 5.91 3.10 -14.18
N ASN A 85 6.49 2.41 -15.15
CA ASN A 85 7.67 1.57 -15.01
C ASN A 85 8.89 2.41 -14.55
N GLN A 86 9.03 2.67 -13.25
CA GLN A 86 10.11 3.47 -12.64
C GLN A 86 11.49 2.80 -12.77
N SER A 87 11.52 1.56 -13.28
CA SER A 87 12.74 0.77 -13.53
C SER A 87 13.75 1.52 -14.42
N PHE A 88 13.30 2.23 -15.45
CA PHE A 88 14.20 2.95 -16.36
C PHE A 88 14.93 4.11 -15.68
N GLN A 89 14.22 4.88 -14.84
CA GLN A 89 14.81 6.02 -14.13
C GLN A 89 15.81 5.55 -13.08
N PHE A 90 15.49 4.48 -12.35
CA PHE A 90 16.38 3.89 -11.34
C PHE A 90 17.62 3.24 -11.98
N TRP A 91 17.44 2.57 -13.13
CA TRP A 91 18.53 1.96 -13.89
C TRP A 91 19.49 3.01 -14.46
N PHE A 92 18.96 4.11 -15.01
CA PHE A 92 19.77 5.20 -15.54
C PHE A 92 20.56 5.92 -14.46
N GLN A 93 19.95 6.17 -13.29
CA GLN A 93 20.66 6.77 -12.15
C GLN A 93 21.79 5.87 -11.63
N ARG A 94 21.58 4.55 -11.59
CA ARG A 94 22.61 3.61 -11.13
C ARG A 94 23.76 3.46 -12.12
N ASN A 95 23.50 3.60 -13.41
CA ASN A 95 24.46 3.36 -14.48
C ASN A 95 24.95 4.65 -15.17
N LEU A 96 24.77 5.81 -14.55
CA LEU A 96 25.09 7.13 -15.13
C LEU A 96 26.52 7.21 -15.68
N LEU A 97 27.48 6.61 -14.98
CA LEU A 97 28.90 6.60 -15.37
C LEU A 97 29.13 5.80 -16.67
N TRP A 98 28.48 4.65 -16.80
CA TRP A 98 28.52 3.84 -18.02
C TRP A 98 27.84 4.53 -19.21
N VAL A 99 26.73 5.22 -18.96
CA VAL A 99 26.06 6.02 -20.00
C VAL A 99 26.97 7.15 -20.49
N MET A 100 27.64 7.85 -19.58
CA MET A 100 28.58 8.92 -19.94
C MET A 100 29.75 8.40 -20.78
N LEU A 101 30.32 7.25 -20.42
CA LEU A 101 31.38 6.60 -21.20
C LEU A 101 30.91 6.21 -22.59
N LEU A 102 29.71 5.65 -22.72
CA LEU A 102 29.14 5.25 -24.00
C LEU A 102 28.90 6.45 -24.92
N ILE A 103 28.39 7.56 -24.37
CA ILE A 103 28.20 8.82 -25.11
C ILE A 103 29.55 9.37 -25.58
N LEU A 104 30.56 9.39 -24.70
CA LEU A 104 31.89 9.88 -25.06
C LEU A 104 32.51 9.05 -26.20
N LEU A 105 32.36 7.73 -26.15
CA LEU A 105 32.86 6.80 -27.16
C LEU A 105 32.17 7.05 -28.51
N LEU A 106 30.85 7.23 -28.51
CA LEU A 106 30.08 7.58 -29.72
C LEU A 106 30.52 8.90 -30.34
N ILE A 107 30.73 9.94 -29.52
CA ILE A 107 31.20 11.24 -30.00
C ILE A 107 32.58 11.10 -30.63
N SER A 108 33.50 10.39 -29.99
CA SER A 108 34.84 10.12 -30.51
C SER A 108 34.78 9.44 -31.89
N PHE A 109 33.93 8.42 -32.01
CA PHE A 109 33.75 7.66 -33.25
C PHE A 109 33.15 8.51 -34.38
N LEU A 110 32.17 9.37 -34.06
CA LEU A 110 31.58 10.31 -35.01
C LEU A 110 32.59 11.32 -35.53
N ILE A 111 33.47 11.84 -34.66
CA ILE A 111 34.53 12.76 -35.06
C ILE A 111 35.54 12.08 -35.98
N THR A 112 35.78 10.77 -35.82
CA THR A 112 36.73 10.04 -36.67
C THR A 112 36.17 9.72 -38.07
N LEU A 113 34.85 9.65 -38.20
CA LEU A 113 34.15 9.34 -39.46
C LEU A 113 33.77 10.59 -40.27
N LEU A 114 33.86 11.78 -39.66
CA LEU A 114 33.66 13.08 -40.32
C LEU A 114 34.96 13.55 -40.98
#